data_AF-A0A8S1H1L7-F1
#
_entry.id   AF-A0A8S1H1L7-F1
#
_cell.length_a   1.000
_cell.length_b   1.000
_cell.length_c   1.000
_cell.angle_alpha   90.00
_cell.angle_beta   90.00
_cell.angle_gamma   90.00
#
_symmetry.space_group_name_H-M   'P 1'
#
loop_
_entity.id
_entity.type
_entity.pdbx_description
1 polymer ?
#
loop_
_entity_poly.entity_id
_entity_poly.type
_entity_poly.pdbx_seq_one_letter_code
_entity_poly.pdbx_strand_id
1 'polypeptide(L)'
;MVALGMARCVAVALADKCVRTFTEKGAHHIWNCDDLLPAFMYVVIRAQIKHLGAEIEIIDHFTRNFRTHLQTDMMFTMLHSAYIQICREKSLV
;
A
#
# COMPACT_ATOMS: atom_id res chain seq x y z
N MET A 1 9.22 18.27 7.49
CA MET A 1 10.21 17.85 6.46
C MET A 1 10.90 16.52 6.83
N VAL A 2 11.15 16.25 8.12
CA VAL A 2 11.78 14.99 8.61
C VAL A 2 10.90 13.74 8.44
N ALA A 3 9.60 13.83 8.74
CA ALA A 3 8.65 12.70 8.57
C ALA A 3 8.50 12.22 7.11
N LEU A 4 8.69 13.12 6.13
CA LEU A 4 8.71 12.77 4.71
C LEU A 4 10.01 12.03 4.32
N GLY A 5 11.12 12.33 5.01
CA GLY A 5 12.41 11.68 4.83
C GLY A 5 12.43 10.25 5.38
N MET A 6 11.83 10.01 6.54
CA MET A 6 11.76 8.68 7.16
C MET A 6 10.76 7.76 6.46
N ALA A 7 9.60 8.28 6.04
CA ALA A 7 8.69 7.54 5.15
C ALA A 7 9.37 7.16 3.82
N ARG A 8 10.27 8.01 3.30
CA ARG A 8 11.13 7.66 2.15
C ARG A 8 12.12 6.55 2.47
N CYS A 9 12.81 6.59 3.61
CA CYS A 9 13.76 5.52 4.00
C CYS A 9 13.08 4.16 4.15
N VAL A 10 11.92 4.12 4.81
CA VAL A 10 11.16 2.87 4.98
C VAL A 10 10.59 2.39 3.64
N ALA A 11 10.06 3.29 2.81
CA ALA A 11 9.63 2.95 1.46
C ALA A 11 10.77 2.39 0.60
N VAL A 12 11.98 2.96 0.69
CA VAL A 12 13.15 2.47 -0.06
C VAL A 12 13.61 1.11 0.44
N ALA A 13 13.63 0.87 1.76
CA ALA A 13 13.99 -0.43 2.32
C ALA A 13 12.96 -1.52 1.98
N LEU A 14 11.66 -1.20 2.03
CA LEU A 14 10.59 -2.11 1.62
C LEU A 14 10.64 -2.38 0.12
N ALA A 15 10.91 -1.37 -0.70
CA ALA A 15 11.10 -1.54 -2.13
C ALA A 15 12.30 -2.42 -2.47
N ASP A 16 13.44 -2.25 -1.81
CA ASP A 16 14.63 -3.08 -2.07
C ASP A 16 14.36 -4.55 -1.73
N LYS A 17 13.70 -4.81 -0.60
CA LYS A 17 13.32 -6.18 -0.20
C LYS A 17 12.30 -6.79 -1.16
N CYS A 18 11.27 -6.04 -1.54
CA CYS A 18 10.25 -6.51 -2.48
C CYS A 18 10.84 -6.74 -3.88
N VAL A 19 11.60 -5.79 -4.42
CA VAL A 19 12.22 -5.89 -5.74
C VAL A 19 13.16 -7.09 -5.81
N ARG A 20 13.99 -7.31 -4.79
CA ARG A 20 14.84 -8.51 -4.71
C ARG A 20 14.00 -9.78 -4.71
N THR A 21 12.98 -9.86 -3.85
CA THR A 21 12.11 -11.04 -3.76
C THR A 21 11.36 -11.30 -5.08
N PHE A 22 10.82 -10.26 -5.72
CA PHE A 22 10.15 -10.36 -7.03
C PHE A 22 11.11 -10.82 -8.13
N THR A 23 12.35 -10.31 -8.12
CA THR A 23 13.36 -10.64 -9.13
C THR A 23 13.87 -12.06 -8.95
N GLU A 24 14.08 -12.50 -7.71
CA GLU A 24 14.63 -13.83 -7.39
C GLU A 24 13.61 -14.96 -7.61
N LYS A 25 12.34 -14.74 -7.28
CA LYS A 25 11.29 -15.76 -7.39
C LYS A 25 10.51 -15.72 -8.72
N GLY A 26 10.50 -14.57 -9.40
CA GLY A 26 9.99 -14.41 -10.76
C GLY A 26 8.57 -14.92 -10.99
N ALA A 27 8.30 -15.40 -12.21
CA ALA A 27 6.98 -15.87 -12.65
C ALA A 27 6.55 -17.22 -12.06
N HIS A 28 7.42 -17.92 -11.33
CA HIS A 28 7.14 -19.25 -10.77
C HIS A 28 6.56 -19.20 -9.36
N HIS A 29 6.41 -18.01 -8.77
CA HIS A 29 5.89 -17.84 -7.43
C HIS A 29 4.43 -17.39 -7.44
N ILE A 30 3.61 -18.05 -6.62
CA ILE A 30 2.25 -17.62 -6.35
C ILE A 30 2.32 -16.53 -5.29
N TRP A 31 2.15 -15.29 -5.73
CA TRP A 31 2.16 -14.11 -4.87
C TRP A 31 0.84 -14.01 -4.10
N ASN A 32 0.91 -13.95 -2.77
CA ASN A 32 -0.26 -13.68 -1.94
C ASN A 32 -0.35 -12.18 -1.60
N CYS A 33 -1.42 -11.77 -0.91
CA CYS A 33 -1.63 -10.37 -0.54
C CYS A 33 -0.53 -9.83 0.39
N ASP A 34 0.01 -10.65 1.29
CA ASP A 34 1.05 -10.22 2.23
C ASP A 34 2.39 -9.99 1.51
N ASP A 35 2.70 -10.78 0.48
CA ASP A 35 3.89 -10.58 -0.36
C ASP A 35 3.80 -9.28 -1.17
N LEU A 36 2.58 -8.91 -1.59
CA LEU A 36 2.31 -7.74 -2.42
C LEU A 36 2.16 -6.44 -1.60
N LEU A 37 1.77 -6.53 -0.34
CA LEU A 37 1.46 -5.36 0.50
C LEU A 37 2.61 -4.35 0.59
N PRO A 38 3.89 -4.74 0.81
CA PRO A 38 4.96 -3.76 0.92
C PRO A 38 5.30 -3.08 -0.42
N ALA A 39 5.11 -3.79 -1.54
CA ALA A 39 5.20 -3.21 -2.87
C ALA A 39 4.08 -2.18 -3.11
N PHE A 40 2.88 -2.50 -2.64
CA PHE A 40 1.73 -1.61 -2.69
C PHE A 40 1.97 -0.34 -1.85
N MET A 41 2.47 -0.48 -0.63
CA MET A 41 2.88 0.64 0.23
C MET A 41 3.93 1.53 -0.45
N TYR A 42 4.95 0.93 -1.08
CA TYR A 42 5.96 1.69 -1.83
C TYR A 42 5.34 2.55 -2.93
N VAL A 43 4.45 1.97 -3.75
CA VAL A 43 3.75 2.69 -4.82
C VAL A 43 2.90 3.82 -4.24
N VAL A 44 2.12 3.56 -3.19
CA VAL A 44 1.27 4.56 -2.53
C VAL A 44 2.08 5.74 -1.99
N ILE A 45 3.21 5.48 -1.33
CA ILE A 45 4.11 6.52 -0.81
C ILE A 45 4.71 7.35 -1.97
N ARG A 46 5.14 6.68 -3.04
CA ARG A 46 5.74 7.33 -4.23
C ARG A 46 4.74 8.13 -5.04
N ALA A 47 3.47 7.71 -5.07
CA ALA A 47 2.40 8.41 -5.77
C ALA A 47 2.05 9.75 -5.13
N GLN A 48 2.39 9.96 -3.85
CA GLN A 48 2.17 11.21 -3.12
C GLN A 48 0.72 11.74 -3.25
N ILE A 49 -0.25 10.82 -3.19
CA ILE A 49 -1.67 11.17 -3.28
C ILE A 49 -2.02 12.10 -2.11
N LYS A 50 -2.42 13.33 -2.43
CA LYS A 50 -2.79 14.33 -1.43
C LYS A 50 -4.07 13.88 -0.74
N HIS A 51 -4.13 14.08 0.58
CA HIS A 51 -5.32 13.74 1.39
C HIS A 51 -5.81 12.30 1.20
N LEU A 52 -4.89 11.34 0.94
CA LEU A 52 -5.23 9.95 0.64
C LEU A 52 -6.24 9.32 1.60
N GLY A 53 -6.17 9.63 2.90
CA GLY A 53 -7.16 9.14 3.88
C GLY A 53 -8.59 9.58 3.56
N ALA A 54 -8.78 10.85 3.18
CA ALA A 54 -10.08 11.39 2.80
C ALA A 54 -10.57 10.79 1.47
N GLU A 55 -9.68 10.62 0.49
CA GLU A 55 -10.00 9.96 -0.78
C GLU A 55 -10.49 8.51 -0.57
N ILE A 56 -9.81 7.76 0.30
CA ILE A 56 -10.19 6.39 0.68
C ILE A 56 -11.58 6.37 1.35
N GLU A 57 -11.84 7.30 2.27
CA GLU A 57 -13.12 7.40 2.98
C GLU A 57 -14.26 7.76 2.03
N ILE A 58 -14.02 8.70 1.10
CA ILE A 58 -14.97 9.06 0.04
C ILE A 58 -15.31 7.84 -0.81
N ILE A 59 -14.29 7.11 -1.29
CA ILE A 59 -14.50 5.90 -2.10
C ILE A 59 -15.30 4.87 -1.30
N ASP A 60 -14.97 4.61 -0.03
CA ASP A 60 -15.73 3.66 0.79
C ASP A 60 -17.20 4.07 0.91
N HIS A 61 -17.46 5.35 1.23
CA HIS A 61 -18.81 5.86 1.40
C HIS A 61 -19.65 5.71 0.12
N PHE A 62 -19.10 6.04 -1.05
CA PHE A 62 -19.81 5.93 -2.33
C PHE A 62 -19.98 4.48 -2.79
N THR A 63 -19.00 3.62 -2.54
CA THR A 63 -19.00 2.25 -3.06
C THR A 63 -19.67 1.24 -2.14
N ARG A 64 -19.93 1.57 -0.86
CA ARG A 64 -20.45 0.64 0.16
C ARG A 64 -21.67 -0.16 -0.27
N ASN A 65 -22.55 0.41 -1.09
CA ASN A 65 -23.77 -0.26 -1.57
C ASN A 65 -23.61 -0.95 -2.95
N PHE A 66 -22.46 -0.80 -3.61
CA PHE A 66 -22.20 -1.26 -4.97
C PHE A 66 -20.97 -2.18 -5.08
N ARG A 67 -20.43 -2.65 -3.94
CA ARG A 67 -19.34 -3.63 -3.90
C ARG A 67 -19.85 -4.99 -4.39
N THR A 68 -19.72 -5.23 -5.70
CA THR A 68 -20.19 -6.45 -6.37
C THR A 68 -19.06 -7.27 -6.98
N HIS A 69 -17.82 -6.77 -6.93
CA HIS A 69 -16.67 -7.37 -7.61
C HIS A 69 -15.54 -7.67 -6.65
N LEU A 70 -15.37 -8.96 -6.34
CA LEU A 70 -14.39 -9.51 -5.40
C LEU A 70 -12.97 -8.96 -5.60
N GLN A 71 -12.51 -8.81 -6.84
CA GLN A 71 -11.17 -8.30 -7.13
C GLN A 71 -11.02 -6.82 -6.76
N THR A 72 -12.01 -5.98 -7.09
CA THR A 72 -12.01 -4.55 -6.75
C THR A 72 -12.08 -4.35 -5.23
N ASP A 73 -12.86 -5.19 -4.54
CA ASP A 73 -12.96 -5.17 -3.08
C ASP A 73 -11.66 -5.58 -2.39
N MET A 74 -10.99 -6.61 -2.90
CA MET A 74 -9.67 -7.01 -2.42
C MET A 74 -8.64 -5.90 -2.65
N MET A 75 -8.62 -5.27 -3.84
CA MET A 75 -7.69 -4.16 -4.12
C MET A 75 -7.95 -2.94 -3.24
N PHE A 76 -9.22 -2.60 -2.98
CA PHE A 76 -9.58 -1.54 -2.06
C PHE A 76 -9.11 -1.85 -0.63
N THR A 77 -9.32 -3.10 -0.18
CA THR A 77 -8.85 -3.57 1.13
C THR A 77 -7.33 -3.45 1.24
N MET A 78 -6.60 -3.84 0.19
CA MET A 78 -5.13 -3.69 0.12
C MET A 78 -4.68 -2.23 0.20
N LEU A 79 -5.38 -1.32 -0.50
CA LEU A 79 -5.11 0.12 -0.41
C LEU A 79 -5.34 0.66 1.01
N HIS A 80 -6.44 0.28 1.64
CA HIS A 80 -6.80 0.69 3.00
C HIS A 80 -5.79 0.17 4.03
N SER A 81 -5.40 -1.11 3.93
CA SER A 81 -4.37 -1.72 4.78
C SER A 81 -3.01 -1.06 4.62
N ALA A 82 -2.59 -0.78 3.38
CA ALA A 82 -1.36 -0.05 3.12
C ALA A 82 -1.38 1.35 3.75
N TYR A 83 -2.48 2.09 3.60
CA TYR A 83 -2.64 3.41 4.22
C TYR A 83 -2.52 3.36 5.76
N ILE A 84 -3.21 2.42 6.42
CA ILE A 84 -3.13 2.24 7.87
C ILE A 84 -1.69 1.92 8.29
N GLN A 85 -1.02 1.01 7.59
CA GLN A 85 0.34 0.60 7.93
C GLN A 85 1.32 1.77 7.80
N ILE A 86 1.22 2.54 6.72
CA ILE A 86 2.03 3.76 6.53
C ILE A 86 1.78 4.76 7.66
N CYS A 87 0.53 4.95 8.08
CA CYS A 87 0.19 5.85 9.18
C CYS A 87 0.75 5.36 10.52
N ARG A 88 0.68 4.05 10.80
CA ARG A 88 1.25 3.46 12.02
C ARG A 88 2.75 3.69 12.11
N GLU A 89 3.48 3.46 11.01
CA GLU A 89 4.92 3.67 10.96
C GLU A 89 5.30 5.15 11.12
N LYS A 90 4.46 6.08 10.65
CA LYS A 90 4.64 7.52 10.90
C LYS A 90 4.37 7.93 12.35
N SER A 91 3.45 7.25 13.04
CA SER A 91 3.11 7.58 14.44
C SER A 91 4.08 7.00 15.46
N LEU A 92 4.88 6.00 15.05
CA LEU A 92 5.89 5.35 15.89
C LEU A 92 7.27 6.07 15.86
N VAL A 93 7.36 7.19 15.15
CA VAL A 93 8.58 7.96 14.89
C VAL A 93 8.32 9.43 15.17
#